data_AF-A0A0R1SL53-F1
#
_entry.id   AF-A0A0R1SL53-F1
#
_cell.length_a   1.000
_cell.length_b   1.000
_cell.length_c   1.000
_cell.angle_alpha   90.00
_cell.angle_beta   90.00
_cell.angle_gamma   90.00
#
_symmetry.space_group_name_H-M   'P 1'
#
loop_
_entity.id
_entity.type
_entity.pdbx_description
1 polymer ?
#
loop_
_entity_poly.entity_id
_entity_poly.type
_entity_poly.pdbx_seq_one_letter_code
_entity_poly.pdbx_strand_id
1 'polypeptide(L)'
;MRKIKYAGIAAATLLTIAPVVVTPATVKAATQQTTTNVQGQNQAGQPANVQGQSNNDQPANVQGQNSGDQQRNVQGIQQVTPTPYGWHLNLGNGWYPGKYAIQTTSKAINKVEQSIAHKPVQKTHAAPGTDQGGKKTPANVNKHKAPLIIRLISDAGDTLIKFADEGQRLLGKKVVNKDTGEEEDVVTISQLFDSLSNSNYGSGTNSAVMPSFSSINGIYGKSLDASGFSSIHLQDLGVDDKDGTFTKDINQLLKLGYKIKFGDTDKYSAADFAKLVNTTRENGHGAHFDLPVTLYDPKGTSVYSKDLVFTNNAAPQSVVTQMNIKYDTPINVEVGSSTVKYQLSGEGHAVVTDQNGDPIDYTADPGYFYSSETEARKGDNSTSLKSPTFSKKGATYYQPVTLTFAKGKNLNVGTLLQNMDKDKSNSIKLNGTEASQADVNNDKNSVTFIREITVGAEKTQISDNNEQKQPAKTNNDDGVIKGDWKINKKSGVVTVNNKLARLYNDDNNLTSRSLAPDTDWKTDQYRTNVKTGEI
;
A
#
# COMPACT_ATOMS: atom_id res chain seq x y z
N MET A 1 70.76 18.45 45.81
CA MET A 1 69.29 18.45 45.96
C MET A 1 68.68 17.50 44.93
N ARG A 2 67.95 16.49 45.39
CA ARG A 2 67.33 15.44 44.57
C ARG A 2 66.02 15.97 43.97
N LYS A 3 65.80 15.78 42.66
CA LYS A 3 64.50 16.07 42.02
C LYS A 3 63.75 14.76 41.79
N ILE A 4 62.59 14.65 42.44
CA ILE A 4 61.64 13.54 42.37
C ILE A 4 60.89 13.64 41.03
N LYS A 5 60.76 12.52 40.31
CA LYS A 5 59.89 12.38 39.14
C LYS A 5 58.55 11.80 39.62
N TYR A 6 57.43 12.47 39.32
CA TYR A 6 56.10 11.90 39.51
C TYR A 6 55.65 11.21 38.21
N ALA A 7 55.32 9.93 38.32
CA ALA A 7 54.58 9.17 37.31
C ALA A 7 53.07 9.32 37.60
N GLY A 8 52.31 9.82 36.64
CA GLY A 8 50.86 9.86 36.68
C GLY A 8 50.27 8.68 35.94
N ILE A 9 49.58 7.80 36.67
CA ILE A 9 48.87 6.61 36.20
C ILE A 9 47.56 7.06 35.55
N ALA A 10 47.30 6.66 34.30
CA ALA A 10 45.99 6.79 33.67
C ALA A 10 45.17 5.52 33.97
N ALA A 11 44.12 5.66 34.78
CA ALA A 11 43.10 4.64 34.97
C ALA A 11 41.97 4.87 33.95
N ALA A 12 41.77 3.91 33.05
CA ALA A 12 40.65 3.90 32.11
C ALA A 12 39.45 3.20 32.75
N THR A 13 38.43 3.98 33.13
CA THR A 13 37.15 3.44 33.63
C THR A 13 36.20 3.26 32.46
N LEU A 14 35.93 2.01 32.07
CA LEU A 14 34.92 1.65 31.09
C LEU A 14 33.53 1.74 31.75
N LEU A 15 32.67 2.66 31.31
CA LEU A 15 31.26 2.74 31.74
C LEU A 15 30.37 2.11 30.66
N THR A 16 29.88 0.90 30.94
CA THR A 16 28.82 0.24 30.17
C THR A 16 27.48 0.88 30.53
N ILE A 17 26.80 1.49 29.56
CA ILE A 17 25.48 2.09 29.71
C ILE A 17 24.42 0.98 29.62
N ALA A 18 23.63 0.80 30.67
CA ALA A 18 22.44 -0.05 30.63
C ALA A 18 21.27 0.69 29.94
N PRO A 19 20.42 -0.01 29.17
CA PRO A 19 19.30 0.61 28.46
C PRO A 19 18.23 1.11 29.43
N VAL A 20 17.80 2.36 29.25
CA VAL A 20 16.68 2.96 29.98
C VAL A 20 15.37 2.56 29.29
N VAL A 21 14.53 1.80 30.00
CA VAL A 21 13.15 1.52 29.59
C VAL A 21 12.31 2.74 29.88
N VAL A 22 11.74 3.35 28.84
CA VAL A 22 10.80 4.47 28.97
C VAL A 22 9.38 3.92 28.88
N THR A 23 8.65 3.93 29.99
CA THR A 23 7.20 3.67 30.00
C THR A 23 6.44 4.93 29.56
N PRO A 24 5.63 4.88 28.48
CA PRO A 24 4.85 6.04 28.06
C PRO A 24 3.71 6.31 29.04
N ALA A 25 3.58 7.57 29.46
CA ALA A 25 2.45 8.05 30.25
C ALA A 25 1.26 8.35 29.33
N THR A 26 0.15 7.65 29.56
CA THR A 26 -1.12 7.87 28.85
C THR A 26 -1.80 9.13 29.38
N VAL A 27 -1.84 10.21 28.59
CA VAL A 27 -2.64 11.40 28.91
C VAL A 27 -4.05 11.19 28.34
N LYS A 28 -5.06 11.12 29.21
CA LYS A 28 -6.48 11.15 28.82
C LYS A 28 -6.84 12.55 28.31
N ALA A 29 -7.24 12.65 27.05
CA ALA A 29 -7.79 13.87 26.47
C ALA A 29 -9.13 14.22 27.15
N ALA A 30 -9.26 15.47 27.58
CA ALA A 30 -10.49 16.04 28.12
C ALA A 30 -11.48 16.34 26.98
N THR A 31 -12.73 15.91 27.14
CA THR A 31 -13.84 16.14 26.23
C THR A 31 -14.16 17.65 26.16
N GLN A 32 -14.01 18.28 25.00
CA GLN A 32 -14.48 19.64 24.79
C GLN A 32 -16.00 19.64 24.57
N GLN A 33 -16.69 20.41 25.41
CA GLN A 33 -18.13 20.65 25.36
C GLN A 33 -18.37 21.89 24.48
N THR A 34 -19.01 21.70 23.32
CA THR A 34 -19.33 22.79 22.40
C THR A 34 -20.58 23.54 22.90
N THR A 35 -20.42 24.79 23.32
CA THR A 35 -21.52 25.69 23.66
C THR A 35 -21.91 26.52 22.44
N THR A 36 -23.11 26.29 21.89
CA THR A 36 -23.66 27.07 20.78
C THR A 36 -24.26 28.37 21.32
N ASN A 37 -23.61 29.51 21.08
CA ASN A 37 -24.18 30.83 21.32
C ASN A 37 -24.97 31.30 20.08
N VAL A 38 -26.29 31.42 20.22
CA VAL A 38 -27.17 32.07 19.23
C VAL A 38 -27.26 33.56 19.60
N GLN A 39 -26.66 34.43 18.79
CA GLN A 39 -26.92 35.87 18.84
C GLN A 39 -28.14 36.19 17.98
N GLY A 40 -29.18 36.73 18.62
CA GLY A 40 -30.34 37.32 17.96
C GLY A 40 -30.01 38.70 17.39
N GLN A 41 -30.49 38.96 16.18
CA GLN A 41 -30.62 40.31 15.62
C GLN A 41 -32.11 40.64 15.46
N ASN A 42 -32.49 41.76 16.07
CA ASN A 42 -33.75 42.46 15.88
C ASN A 42 -33.76 43.19 14.54
N GLN A 43 -34.81 43.04 13.72
CA GLN A 43 -35.36 44.14 12.91
C GLN A 43 -36.88 44.01 12.81
N ALA A 44 -37.53 45.17 12.93
CA ALA A 44 -38.96 45.39 13.09
C ALA A 44 -39.65 45.66 11.75
N GLY A 45 -40.95 45.32 11.65
CA GLY A 45 -41.86 45.88 10.64
C GLY A 45 -43.09 45.02 10.27
N GLN A 46 -44.17 45.10 11.07
CA GLN A 46 -45.63 45.20 10.74
C GLN A 46 -46.32 44.35 9.62
N PRO A 47 -47.67 44.14 9.65
CA PRO A 47 -48.44 43.39 10.64
C PRO A 47 -49.47 42.38 10.03
N ALA A 48 -49.96 41.49 10.90
CA ALA A 48 -51.28 40.79 10.91
C ALA A 48 -51.78 40.07 9.64
N ASN A 49 -51.94 38.75 9.72
CA ASN A 49 -53.24 38.10 9.98
C ASN A 49 -53.08 36.56 10.07
N VAL A 50 -54.13 35.88 10.54
CA VAL A 50 -54.43 34.44 10.50
C VAL A 50 -54.37 33.71 11.84
N GLN A 51 -55.60 33.48 12.32
CA GLN A 51 -56.06 32.58 13.37
C GLN A 51 -55.68 31.12 13.13
N GLY A 52 -55.58 30.35 14.22
CA GLY A 52 -55.83 28.91 14.18
C GLY A 52 -55.11 28.13 15.27
N GLN A 53 -55.87 27.75 16.32
CA GLN A 53 -55.99 26.41 16.93
C GLN A 53 -54.74 25.50 17.01
N SER A 54 -54.51 24.62 17.98
CA SER A 54 -55.14 24.20 19.23
C SER A 54 -54.36 22.92 19.61
N ASN A 55 -54.14 22.69 20.90
CA ASN A 55 -53.79 21.42 21.58
C ASN A 55 -52.39 20.81 21.34
N ASN A 56 -51.57 20.65 22.39
CA ASN A 56 -51.62 19.64 23.46
C ASN A 56 -51.25 18.24 22.92
N ASP A 57 -50.05 17.75 23.25
CA ASP A 57 -49.87 16.44 23.89
C ASP A 57 -48.40 16.17 24.24
N GLN A 58 -48.20 15.76 25.50
CA GLN A 58 -46.97 15.19 26.05
C GLN A 58 -46.77 13.75 25.54
N PRO A 59 -45.53 13.23 25.43
CA PRO A 59 -45.30 11.80 25.31
C PRO A 59 -45.23 11.11 26.68
N ALA A 60 -46.06 10.09 26.86
CA ALA A 60 -45.99 9.13 27.95
C ALA A 60 -44.89 8.09 27.70
N ASN A 61 -44.15 7.84 28.77
CA ASN A 61 -43.12 6.84 28.97
C ASN A 61 -43.74 5.44 29.13
N VAL A 62 -43.32 4.44 28.35
CA VAL A 62 -43.61 3.02 28.62
C VAL A 62 -42.40 2.15 28.30
N GLN A 63 -41.79 1.63 29.36
CA GLN A 63 -40.89 0.47 29.35
C GLN A 63 -41.71 -0.82 29.12
N GLY A 64 -41.27 -1.67 28.19
CA GLY A 64 -41.65 -3.09 28.10
C GLY A 64 -40.37 -3.91 27.94
N GLN A 65 -39.88 -4.59 28.97
CA GLN A 65 -40.23 -5.95 29.42
C GLN A 65 -39.90 -7.06 28.41
N ASN A 66 -38.82 -7.78 28.76
CA ASN A 66 -38.36 -9.06 28.25
C ASN A 66 -39.38 -10.19 28.46
N SER A 67 -39.57 -10.99 27.43
CA SER A 67 -40.16 -12.34 27.41
C SER A 67 -39.90 -12.89 26.01
N GLY A 68 -39.44 -14.11 25.74
CA GLY A 68 -39.15 -15.28 26.54
C GLY A 68 -38.69 -16.36 25.57
N ASP A 69 -37.64 -17.09 25.93
CA ASP A 69 -37.13 -18.22 25.14
C ASP A 69 -38.12 -19.38 25.17
N GLN A 70 -38.58 -19.80 23.99
CA GLN A 70 -39.23 -21.09 23.80
C GLN A 70 -38.29 -22.06 23.10
N GLN A 71 -37.67 -22.93 23.89
CA GLN A 71 -37.08 -24.18 23.42
C GLN A 71 -38.19 -25.13 22.94
N ARG A 72 -38.17 -25.47 21.64
CA ARG A 72 -38.97 -26.57 21.09
C ARG A 72 -38.14 -27.85 21.07
N ASN A 73 -38.67 -28.82 21.78
CA ASN A 73 -38.24 -30.21 21.90
C ASN A 73 -38.62 -30.96 20.62
N VAL A 74 -37.66 -31.59 19.93
CA VAL A 74 -37.93 -32.55 18.84
C VAL A 74 -37.15 -33.82 19.16
N GLN A 75 -37.83 -34.78 19.78
CA GLN A 75 -37.37 -36.16 19.90
C GLN A 75 -38.13 -37.02 18.88
N GLY A 76 -37.39 -37.88 18.16
CA GLY A 76 -37.96 -39.00 17.42
C GLY A 76 -37.36 -39.22 16.03
N ILE A 77 -36.11 -39.68 15.94
CA ILE A 77 -35.62 -40.36 14.74
C ILE A 77 -35.23 -41.78 15.15
N GLN A 78 -35.99 -42.75 14.66
CA GLN A 78 -35.68 -44.17 14.78
C GLN A 78 -34.44 -44.51 13.93
N GLN A 79 -33.46 -45.15 14.56
CA GLN A 79 -32.34 -45.79 13.88
C GLN A 79 -32.85 -47.01 13.10
N VAL A 80 -32.55 -47.07 11.80
CA VAL A 80 -32.68 -48.28 10.98
C VAL A 80 -31.28 -48.83 10.72
N THR A 81 -31.06 -50.08 11.10
CA THR A 81 -29.83 -50.85 10.84
C THR A 81 -29.72 -51.25 9.37
N PRO A 82 -28.51 -51.25 8.77
CA PRO A 82 -28.34 -51.68 7.38
C PRO A 82 -28.18 -53.20 7.26
N THR A 83 -28.81 -53.79 6.24
CA THR A 83 -28.48 -55.12 5.71
C THR A 83 -27.55 -55.01 4.49
N PRO A 84 -26.67 -56.01 4.24
CA PRO A 84 -25.63 -55.89 3.24
C PRO A 84 -26.06 -56.46 1.87
N TYR A 85 -25.63 -55.76 0.81
CA TYR A 85 -25.65 -56.11 -0.63
C TYR A 85 -27.00 -56.14 -1.37
N GLY A 86 -27.24 -55.06 -2.12
CA GLY A 86 -28.18 -55.01 -3.24
C GLY A 86 -28.32 -53.57 -3.77
N TRP A 87 -27.75 -53.29 -4.94
CA TRP A 87 -27.93 -52.00 -5.62
C TRP A 87 -29.35 -51.91 -6.18
N HIS A 88 -30.26 -51.28 -5.45
CA HIS A 88 -31.54 -50.81 -5.99
C HIS A 88 -31.46 -49.29 -6.20
N LEU A 89 -31.36 -48.87 -7.46
CA LEU A 89 -31.73 -47.50 -7.83
C LEU A 89 -33.25 -47.43 -7.92
N ASN A 90 -33.92 -47.20 -6.78
CA ASN A 90 -35.34 -46.92 -6.76
C ASN A 90 -35.57 -45.49 -7.30
N LEU A 91 -36.00 -45.38 -8.56
CA LEU A 91 -36.42 -44.12 -9.19
C LEU A 91 -37.89 -43.77 -8.87
N GLY A 92 -38.42 -44.26 -7.74
CA GLY A 92 -39.75 -43.92 -7.25
C GLY A 92 -39.74 -42.62 -6.44
N ASN A 93 -40.21 -41.54 -7.07
CA ASN A 93 -40.76 -40.31 -6.47
C ASN A 93 -40.03 -39.71 -5.25
N GLY A 94 -39.12 -38.76 -5.49
CA GLY A 94 -38.84 -37.69 -4.50
C GLY A 94 -37.42 -37.12 -4.47
N TRP A 95 -37.33 -35.83 -4.84
CA TRP A 95 -36.35 -34.83 -4.39
C TRP A 95 -34.86 -35.05 -4.70
N TYR A 96 -34.51 -34.91 -5.98
CA TYR A 96 -33.24 -34.30 -6.37
C TYR A 96 -33.51 -32.92 -7.00
N PRO A 97 -32.88 -31.83 -6.54
CA PRO A 97 -32.92 -30.58 -7.26
C PRO A 97 -31.92 -30.70 -8.42
N GLY A 98 -32.38 -31.11 -9.61
CA GLY A 98 -31.43 -31.30 -10.71
C GLY A 98 -32.03 -31.46 -12.10
N LYS A 99 -32.74 -30.46 -12.62
CA LYS A 99 -33.01 -30.37 -14.07
C LYS A 99 -31.74 -30.47 -14.92
N TYR A 100 -30.57 -30.12 -14.37
CA TYR A 100 -29.27 -30.19 -15.04
C TYR A 100 -28.72 -31.62 -15.22
N ALA A 101 -28.87 -32.49 -14.23
CA ALA A 101 -28.53 -33.91 -14.38
C ALA A 101 -29.39 -34.52 -15.50
N ILE A 102 -30.70 -34.28 -15.47
CA ILE A 102 -31.64 -34.75 -16.50
C ILE A 102 -31.27 -34.22 -17.89
N GLN A 103 -30.95 -32.93 -18.04
CA GLN A 103 -30.54 -32.36 -19.34
C GLN A 103 -29.23 -32.94 -19.89
N THR A 104 -28.27 -33.24 -19.02
CA THR A 104 -26.97 -33.78 -19.43
C THR A 104 -27.11 -35.25 -19.82
N THR A 105 -27.89 -36.02 -19.06
CA THR A 105 -28.26 -37.39 -19.42
C THR A 105 -29.09 -37.43 -20.70
N SER A 106 -30.05 -36.51 -20.88
CA SER A 106 -30.82 -36.39 -22.13
C SER A 106 -29.94 -36.01 -23.33
N LYS A 107 -28.94 -35.14 -23.17
CA LYS A 107 -27.99 -34.84 -24.25
C LYS A 107 -27.12 -36.05 -24.61
N ALA A 108 -26.63 -36.80 -23.62
CA ALA A 108 -25.87 -38.02 -23.85
C ALA A 108 -26.75 -39.08 -24.55
N ILE A 109 -27.97 -39.30 -24.08
CA ILE A 109 -28.96 -40.20 -24.68
C ILE A 109 -29.29 -39.76 -26.11
N ASN A 110 -29.59 -38.49 -26.36
CA ASN A 110 -29.90 -37.98 -27.70
C ASN A 110 -28.71 -38.12 -28.66
N LYS A 111 -27.47 -37.97 -28.19
CA LYS A 111 -26.26 -38.15 -29.01
C LYS A 111 -26.05 -39.63 -29.36
N VAL A 112 -26.36 -40.53 -28.43
CA VAL A 112 -26.40 -41.98 -28.67
C VAL A 112 -27.50 -42.31 -29.68
N GLU A 113 -28.72 -41.81 -29.50
CA GLU A 113 -29.85 -42.01 -30.42
C GLU A 113 -29.55 -41.50 -31.84
N GLN A 114 -28.97 -40.29 -31.97
CA GLN A 114 -28.57 -39.73 -33.27
C GLN A 114 -27.47 -40.53 -33.96
N SER A 115 -26.55 -41.14 -33.20
CA SER A 115 -25.51 -42.02 -33.72
C SER A 115 -26.05 -43.38 -34.19
N ILE A 116 -27.18 -43.81 -33.63
CA ILE A 116 -27.90 -45.04 -34.01
C ILE A 116 -28.84 -44.78 -35.19
N ALA A 117 -29.35 -43.55 -35.34
CA ALA A 117 -30.39 -43.17 -36.31
C ALA A 117 -29.91 -42.91 -37.76
N HIS A 118 -28.70 -43.31 -38.16
CA HIS A 118 -28.24 -43.08 -39.54
C HIS A 118 -28.77 -44.10 -40.57
N LYS A 119 -29.61 -43.56 -41.46
CA LYS A 119 -30.14 -43.98 -42.78
C LYS A 119 -30.56 -45.44 -42.98
N PRO A 120 -31.84 -45.71 -43.35
CA PRO A 120 -32.21 -47.02 -43.88
C PRO A 120 -31.42 -47.28 -45.15
N VAL A 121 -30.72 -48.42 -45.20
CA VAL A 121 -30.09 -48.92 -46.43
C VAL A 121 -31.22 -49.19 -47.42
N GLN A 122 -31.40 -48.31 -48.41
CA GLN A 122 -32.28 -48.59 -49.55
C GLN A 122 -31.70 -49.79 -50.30
N LYS A 123 -32.29 -50.97 -50.09
CA LYS A 123 -32.08 -52.13 -50.95
C LYS A 123 -32.81 -51.88 -52.28
N THR A 124 -32.09 -51.41 -53.30
CA THR A 124 -32.56 -51.49 -54.68
C THR A 124 -32.30 -52.89 -55.24
N HIS A 125 -33.37 -53.47 -55.79
CA HIS A 125 -33.53 -54.73 -56.53
C HIS A 125 -32.44 -55.82 -56.46
N ALA A 126 -32.78 -56.92 -55.80
CA ALA A 126 -32.12 -58.22 -55.98
C ALA A 126 -32.70 -58.93 -57.22
N ALA A 127 -31.85 -59.26 -58.18
CA ALA A 127 -32.13 -60.22 -59.25
C ALA A 127 -31.92 -61.65 -58.73
N PRO A 128 -32.66 -62.66 -59.24
CA PRO A 128 -32.45 -64.05 -58.87
C PRO A 128 -31.30 -64.63 -59.68
N GLY A 129 -30.13 -64.77 -59.05
CA GLY A 129 -28.99 -65.49 -59.61
C GLY A 129 -28.57 -66.59 -58.66
N THR A 130 -28.88 -67.83 -59.04
CA THR A 130 -28.21 -69.04 -58.56
C THR A 130 -26.74 -68.95 -58.91
N ASP A 131 -25.83 -68.98 -57.92
CA ASP A 131 -24.51 -69.55 -58.18
C ASP A 131 -23.83 -70.06 -56.90
N GLN A 132 -23.27 -71.25 -57.03
CA GLN A 132 -22.36 -71.85 -56.06
C GLN A 132 -20.97 -71.25 -56.29
N GLY A 133 -20.41 -70.58 -55.29
CA GLY A 133 -19.04 -70.09 -55.40
C GLY A 133 -18.64 -69.20 -54.24
N GLY A 134 -17.69 -69.67 -53.44
CA GLY A 134 -17.27 -69.07 -52.18
C GLY A 134 -17.00 -67.57 -52.25
N LYS A 135 -17.76 -66.81 -51.46
CA LYS A 135 -17.40 -65.45 -51.05
C LYS A 135 -17.71 -65.29 -49.57
N LYS A 136 -16.68 -64.93 -48.82
CA LYS A 136 -16.73 -64.58 -47.39
C LYS A 136 -17.94 -63.68 -47.13
N THR A 137 -18.86 -64.17 -46.31
CA THR A 137 -19.95 -63.40 -45.73
C THR A 137 -19.36 -62.14 -45.08
N PRO A 138 -19.87 -60.93 -45.35
CA PRO A 138 -19.44 -59.76 -44.61
C PRO A 138 -19.75 -60.01 -43.14
N ALA A 139 -18.69 -60.00 -42.32
CA ALA A 139 -18.78 -60.23 -40.89
C ALA A 139 -19.85 -59.30 -40.32
N ASN A 140 -20.79 -59.94 -39.62
CA ASN A 140 -21.99 -59.38 -39.02
C ASN A 140 -21.69 -58.07 -38.28
N VAL A 141 -22.00 -56.92 -38.90
CA VAL A 141 -21.76 -55.56 -38.37
C VAL A 141 -22.45 -55.33 -37.01
N ASN A 142 -23.42 -56.18 -36.64
CA ASN A 142 -24.06 -56.14 -35.33
C ASN A 142 -23.16 -56.61 -34.17
N LYS A 143 -22.08 -57.38 -34.41
CA LYS A 143 -21.21 -57.87 -33.31
C LYS A 143 -20.38 -56.76 -32.66
N HIS A 144 -20.23 -55.60 -33.30
CA HIS A 144 -19.49 -54.45 -32.77
C HIS A 144 -20.37 -53.35 -32.17
N LYS A 145 -21.70 -53.42 -32.30
CA LYS A 145 -22.62 -52.41 -31.75
C LYS A 145 -22.88 -52.57 -30.25
N ALA A 146 -23.04 -53.80 -29.77
CA ALA A 146 -23.30 -54.07 -28.35
C ALA A 146 -22.14 -53.63 -27.43
N PRO A 147 -20.85 -53.88 -27.74
CA PRO A 147 -19.74 -53.41 -26.91
C PRO A 147 -19.64 -51.88 -26.86
N LEU A 148 -19.97 -51.20 -27.97
CA LEU A 148 -19.94 -49.75 -28.05
C LEU A 148 -21.04 -49.11 -27.19
N ILE A 149 -22.26 -49.68 -27.21
CA ILE A 149 -23.38 -49.21 -26.38
C ILE A 149 -23.09 -49.42 -24.90
N ILE A 150 -22.54 -50.59 -24.52
CA ILE A 150 -22.16 -50.87 -23.12
C ILE A 150 -21.09 -49.88 -22.65
N ARG A 151 -20.08 -49.59 -23.48
CA ARG A 151 -19.05 -48.59 -23.16
C ARG A 151 -19.64 -47.18 -22.99
N LEU A 152 -20.53 -46.77 -23.89
CA LEU A 152 -21.20 -45.45 -23.79
C LEU A 152 -22.09 -45.33 -22.54
N ILE A 153 -22.77 -46.40 -22.14
CA ILE A 153 -23.57 -46.42 -20.90
C ILE A 153 -22.66 -46.37 -19.67
N SER A 154 -21.54 -47.10 -19.68
CA SER A 154 -20.53 -47.06 -18.60
C SER A 154 -19.95 -45.65 -18.46
N ASP A 155 -19.49 -45.05 -19.57
CA ASP A 155 -18.91 -43.70 -19.59
C ASP A 155 -19.93 -42.64 -19.11
N ALA A 156 -21.21 -42.80 -19.46
CA ALA A 156 -22.29 -41.94 -18.98
C ALA A 156 -22.57 -42.12 -17.48
N GLY A 157 -22.53 -43.36 -16.98
CA GLY A 157 -22.66 -43.69 -15.56
C GLY A 157 -21.55 -43.06 -14.72
N ASP A 158 -20.30 -43.19 -15.15
CA ASP A 158 -19.13 -42.58 -14.48
C ASP A 158 -19.22 -41.05 -14.45
N THR A 159 -19.74 -40.45 -15.52
CA THR A 159 -19.95 -39.00 -15.59
C THR A 159 -21.03 -38.53 -14.61
N LEU A 160 -22.14 -39.27 -14.50
CA LEU A 160 -23.22 -38.99 -13.56
C LEU A 160 -22.77 -39.15 -12.10
N ILE A 161 -21.98 -40.18 -11.83
CA ILE A 161 -21.39 -40.44 -10.51
C ILE A 161 -20.48 -39.28 -10.10
N LYS A 162 -19.57 -38.84 -10.98
CA LYS A 162 -18.70 -37.69 -10.72
C LYS A 162 -19.50 -36.41 -10.43
N PHE A 163 -20.59 -36.18 -11.17
CA PHE A 163 -21.48 -35.04 -10.91
C PHE A 163 -22.18 -35.12 -9.56
N ALA A 164 -22.64 -36.31 -9.15
CA ALA A 164 -23.32 -36.52 -7.88
C ALA A 164 -22.37 -36.39 -6.69
N ASP A 165 -21.17 -36.98 -6.79
CA ASP A 165 -20.12 -36.86 -5.77
C ASP A 165 -19.70 -35.39 -5.63
N GLU A 166 -19.57 -34.65 -6.73
CA GLU A 166 -19.26 -33.20 -6.68
C GLU A 166 -20.38 -32.37 -6.04
N GLY A 167 -21.64 -32.68 -6.35
CA GLY A 167 -22.78 -32.03 -5.71
C GLY A 167 -22.85 -32.30 -4.20
N GLN A 168 -22.48 -33.51 -3.76
CA GLN A 168 -22.37 -33.86 -2.34
C GLN A 168 -21.21 -33.11 -1.67
N ARG A 169 -20.06 -33.02 -2.36
CA ARG A 169 -18.91 -32.20 -1.95
C ARG A 169 -19.37 -30.76 -1.67
N LEU A 170 -20.05 -30.12 -2.61
CA LEU A 170 -20.42 -28.72 -2.43
C LEU A 170 -21.46 -28.46 -1.32
N LEU A 171 -22.20 -29.50 -0.92
CA LEU A 171 -23.16 -29.46 0.20
C LEU A 171 -22.53 -29.79 1.56
N GLY A 172 -21.20 -29.96 1.63
CA GLY A 172 -20.50 -30.27 2.88
C GLY A 172 -20.76 -31.68 3.40
N LYS A 173 -21.23 -32.59 2.55
CA LYS A 173 -21.33 -34.00 2.89
C LYS A 173 -19.99 -34.65 2.60
N LYS A 174 -19.46 -35.39 3.58
CA LYS A 174 -18.24 -36.18 3.40
C LYS A 174 -18.38 -37.07 2.17
N VAL A 175 -17.43 -36.97 1.25
CA VAL A 175 -17.35 -37.86 0.09
C VAL A 175 -16.30 -38.90 0.39
N VAL A 176 -16.68 -40.18 0.29
CA VAL A 176 -15.73 -41.28 0.41
C VAL A 176 -15.07 -41.46 -0.95
N ASN A 177 -13.76 -41.30 -1.00
CA ASN A 177 -12.98 -41.58 -2.19
C ASN A 177 -13.15 -43.08 -2.53
N LYS A 178 -13.62 -43.39 -3.74
CA LYS A 178 -14.00 -44.75 -4.12
C LYS A 178 -12.80 -45.68 -4.29
N ASP A 179 -11.64 -45.12 -4.58
CA ASP A 179 -10.42 -45.88 -4.83
C ASP A 179 -9.70 -46.21 -3.52
N THR A 180 -9.74 -45.31 -2.53
CA THR A 180 -9.02 -45.47 -1.25
C THR A 180 -9.93 -45.84 -0.07
N GLY A 181 -11.23 -45.58 -0.17
CA GLY A 181 -12.17 -45.69 0.94
C GLY A 181 -12.00 -44.61 2.02
N GLU A 182 -11.08 -43.66 1.82
CA GLU A 182 -10.85 -42.55 2.76
C GLU A 182 -11.92 -41.47 2.60
N GLU A 183 -12.35 -40.88 3.71
CA GLU A 183 -13.20 -39.70 3.70
C GLU A 183 -12.36 -38.50 3.26
N GLU A 184 -12.69 -37.87 2.13
CA GLU A 184 -12.09 -36.60 1.76
C GLU A 184 -12.76 -35.48 2.55
N ASP A 185 -11.97 -34.60 3.15
CA ASP A 185 -12.48 -33.38 3.74
C ASP A 185 -13.05 -32.50 2.64
N VAL A 186 -14.33 -32.20 2.81
CA VAL A 186 -15.12 -31.50 1.83
C VAL A 186 -15.18 -30.03 2.24
N VAL A 187 -14.57 -29.16 1.42
CA VAL A 187 -14.68 -27.72 1.58
C VAL A 187 -16.11 -27.29 1.28
N THR A 188 -16.85 -26.93 2.33
CA THR A 188 -18.19 -26.36 2.20
C THR A 188 -18.13 -24.97 1.55
N ILE A 189 -19.23 -24.52 0.94
CA ILE A 189 -19.34 -23.14 0.44
C ILE A 189 -18.99 -22.12 1.55
N SER A 190 -19.43 -22.36 2.79
CA SER A 190 -19.07 -21.48 3.91
C SER A 190 -17.57 -21.48 4.13
N GLN A 191 -16.92 -22.64 4.28
CA GLN A 191 -15.46 -22.73 4.51
C GLN A 191 -14.66 -22.05 3.40
N LEU A 192 -15.08 -22.22 2.14
CA LEU A 192 -14.44 -21.56 1.00
C LEU A 192 -14.53 -20.03 1.12
N PHE A 193 -15.69 -19.47 1.38
CA PHE A 193 -15.83 -18.01 1.51
C PHE A 193 -15.35 -17.46 2.86
N ASP A 194 -15.26 -18.32 3.88
CA ASP A 194 -14.71 -17.97 5.18
C ASP A 194 -13.18 -17.79 5.11
N SER A 195 -12.52 -18.36 4.10
CA SER A 195 -11.12 -18.07 3.79
C SER A 195 -10.91 -16.65 3.23
N LEU A 196 -11.96 -15.97 2.77
CA LEU A 196 -11.90 -14.54 2.48
C LEU A 196 -11.88 -13.78 3.81
N SER A 197 -10.81 -13.06 4.10
CA SER A 197 -10.65 -12.32 5.34
C SER A 197 -10.68 -10.82 5.13
N ASN A 198 -11.19 -10.10 6.15
CA ASN A 198 -10.95 -8.67 6.27
C ASN A 198 -9.45 -8.39 6.22
N SER A 199 -9.06 -7.29 5.58
CA SER A 199 -7.64 -6.96 5.39
C SER A 199 -7.31 -5.63 6.05
N ASN A 200 -6.18 -5.58 6.74
CA ASN A 200 -5.63 -4.39 7.36
C ASN A 200 -4.29 -4.05 6.71
N TYR A 201 -4.18 -2.85 6.15
CA TYR A 201 -2.98 -2.35 5.48
C TYR A 201 -2.27 -1.32 6.35
N GLY A 202 -0.96 -1.13 6.15
CA GLY A 202 -0.19 -0.07 6.81
C GLY A 202 -0.03 -0.17 8.34
N SER A 203 -0.32 -1.33 8.95
CA SER A 203 -0.07 -1.59 10.38
C SER A 203 1.21 -2.40 10.58
N GLY A 204 2.20 -1.86 11.31
CA GLY A 204 3.40 -2.59 11.76
C GLY A 204 4.58 -2.58 10.77
N THR A 205 5.62 -3.35 11.09
CA THR A 205 6.91 -3.39 10.35
C THR A 205 6.81 -3.96 8.92
N ASN A 206 5.76 -4.73 8.63
CA ASN A 206 5.40 -5.18 7.28
C ASN A 206 4.19 -4.38 6.79
N SER A 207 4.36 -3.07 6.61
CA SER A 207 3.33 -2.15 6.14
C SER A 207 3.00 -2.40 4.67
N ALA A 208 2.24 -3.46 4.39
CA ALA A 208 1.70 -3.72 3.07
C ALA A 208 0.86 -2.50 2.63
N VAL A 209 1.18 -1.99 1.45
CA VAL A 209 0.45 -0.87 0.82
C VAL A 209 -0.91 -1.40 0.38
N MET A 210 -1.97 -0.66 0.69
CA MET A 210 -3.32 -1.01 0.23
C MET A 210 -3.35 -1.05 -1.31
N PRO A 211 -3.79 -2.15 -1.94
CA PRO A 211 -3.81 -2.28 -3.39
C PRO A 211 -4.84 -1.32 -4.01
N SER A 212 -4.80 -1.20 -5.34
CA SER A 212 -5.71 -0.30 -6.06
C SER A 212 -7.11 -0.89 -6.28
N PHE A 213 -7.28 -2.21 -6.08
CA PHE A 213 -8.48 -2.98 -6.41
C PHE A 213 -8.94 -2.79 -7.86
N SER A 214 -8.00 -2.55 -8.78
CA SER A 214 -8.32 -2.24 -10.18
C SER A 214 -9.06 -3.39 -10.87
N SER A 215 -8.73 -4.64 -10.55
CA SER A 215 -9.44 -5.81 -11.08
C SER A 215 -10.90 -5.84 -10.60
N ILE A 216 -11.16 -5.44 -9.34
CA ILE A 216 -12.52 -5.40 -8.76
C ILE A 216 -13.33 -4.23 -9.34
N ASN A 217 -12.71 -3.05 -9.52
CA ASN A 217 -13.39 -1.87 -10.05
C ASN A 217 -14.05 -2.13 -11.42
N GLY A 218 -13.40 -2.91 -12.30
CA GLY A 218 -13.95 -3.25 -13.62
C GLY A 218 -15.15 -4.20 -13.60
N ILE A 219 -15.33 -4.94 -12.51
CA ILE A 219 -16.35 -5.99 -12.34
C ILE A 219 -17.35 -5.68 -11.22
N TYR A 220 -17.22 -4.55 -10.53
CA TYR A 220 -18.07 -4.20 -9.39
C TYR A 220 -19.55 -4.24 -9.79
N GLY A 221 -20.36 -4.95 -8.99
CA GLY A 221 -21.78 -5.17 -9.20
C GLY A 221 -22.14 -6.25 -10.24
N LYS A 222 -21.16 -6.77 -10.99
CA LYS A 222 -21.40 -7.78 -12.03
C LYS A 222 -21.36 -9.18 -11.43
N SER A 223 -22.29 -10.03 -11.87
CA SER A 223 -22.21 -11.48 -11.60
C SER A 223 -21.20 -12.11 -12.56
N LEU A 224 -20.26 -12.87 -12.00
CA LEU A 224 -19.15 -13.48 -12.73
C LEU A 224 -19.37 -14.98 -12.87
N ASP A 225 -18.99 -15.48 -14.05
CA ASP A 225 -18.76 -16.89 -14.29
C ASP A 225 -17.27 -17.23 -14.08
N ALA A 226 -16.87 -18.47 -14.40
CA ALA A 226 -15.50 -18.92 -14.25
C ALA A 226 -14.49 -18.07 -15.03
N SER A 227 -14.87 -17.58 -16.22
CA SER A 227 -13.99 -16.73 -17.03
C SER A 227 -13.84 -15.35 -16.40
N GLY A 228 -14.93 -14.74 -15.95
CA GLY A 228 -14.89 -13.44 -15.28
C GLY A 228 -14.08 -13.49 -13.99
N PHE A 229 -14.25 -14.55 -13.18
CA PHE A 229 -13.54 -14.72 -11.92
C PHE A 229 -12.01 -14.84 -12.11
N SER A 230 -11.56 -15.51 -13.17
CA SER A 230 -10.11 -15.66 -13.45
C SER A 230 -9.35 -14.36 -13.70
N SER A 231 -10.05 -13.25 -13.97
CA SER A 231 -9.46 -11.92 -14.12
C SER A 231 -9.21 -11.19 -12.80
N ILE A 232 -9.66 -11.75 -11.67
CA ILE A 232 -9.49 -11.13 -10.35
C ILE A 232 -8.10 -11.41 -9.80
N HIS A 233 -7.43 -10.36 -9.33
CA HIS A 233 -6.21 -10.52 -8.55
C HIS A 233 -6.58 -10.85 -7.10
N LEU A 234 -6.56 -12.14 -6.74
CA LEU A 234 -6.98 -12.62 -5.41
C LEU A 234 -6.20 -12.01 -4.24
N GLN A 235 -4.97 -11.55 -4.48
CA GLN A 235 -4.18 -10.81 -3.50
C GLN A 235 -4.84 -9.48 -3.09
N ASP A 236 -5.61 -8.84 -3.98
CA ASP A 236 -6.38 -7.64 -3.65
C ASP A 236 -7.45 -7.95 -2.59
N LEU A 237 -7.96 -9.19 -2.57
CA LEU A 237 -8.95 -9.67 -1.60
C LEU A 237 -8.32 -10.27 -0.33
N GLY A 238 -7.00 -10.16 -0.16
CA GLY A 238 -6.28 -10.74 0.98
C GLY A 238 -6.14 -12.26 0.94
N VAL A 239 -6.38 -12.89 -0.20
CA VAL A 239 -6.26 -14.35 -0.36
C VAL A 239 -4.86 -14.73 -0.82
N ASP A 240 -4.15 -15.51 -0.02
CA ASP A 240 -2.85 -16.11 -0.37
C ASP A 240 -3.05 -17.46 -1.08
N ASP A 241 -3.46 -17.42 -2.35
CA ASP A 241 -3.76 -18.62 -3.14
C ASP A 241 -2.52 -19.22 -3.83
N LYS A 242 -1.42 -19.40 -3.08
CA LYS A 242 -0.14 -19.90 -3.63
C LYS A 242 -0.24 -21.29 -4.24
N ASP A 243 -1.10 -22.15 -3.70
CA ASP A 243 -1.32 -23.51 -4.20
C ASP A 243 -2.45 -23.60 -5.23
N GLY A 244 -3.17 -22.51 -5.48
CA GLY A 244 -4.27 -22.43 -6.43
C GLY A 244 -5.54 -23.17 -5.98
N THR A 245 -5.60 -23.64 -4.72
CA THR A 245 -6.73 -24.41 -4.21
C THR A 245 -8.01 -23.59 -4.20
N PHE A 246 -7.95 -22.34 -3.73
CA PHE A 246 -9.10 -21.45 -3.68
C PHE A 246 -9.62 -21.15 -5.10
N THR A 247 -8.72 -20.82 -6.03
CA THR A 247 -9.07 -20.60 -7.44
C THR A 247 -9.70 -21.84 -8.07
N LYS A 248 -9.18 -23.04 -7.77
CA LYS A 248 -9.69 -24.29 -8.31
C LYS A 248 -11.12 -24.56 -7.83
N ASP A 249 -11.36 -24.44 -6.53
CA ASP A 249 -12.67 -24.73 -5.91
C ASP A 249 -13.74 -23.72 -6.33
N ILE A 250 -13.42 -22.43 -6.40
CA ILE A 250 -14.34 -21.42 -6.95
C ILE A 250 -14.65 -21.70 -8.42
N ASN A 251 -13.64 -21.99 -9.25
CA ASN A 251 -13.87 -22.29 -10.66
C ASN A 251 -14.75 -23.53 -10.87
N GLN A 252 -14.68 -24.51 -9.97
CA GLN A 252 -15.55 -25.68 -10.00
C GLN A 252 -17.00 -25.32 -9.71
N LEU A 253 -17.27 -24.50 -8.68
CA LEU A 253 -18.59 -23.94 -8.42
C LEU A 253 -19.15 -23.20 -9.64
N LEU A 254 -18.35 -22.31 -10.23
CA LEU A 254 -18.76 -21.49 -11.36
C LEU A 254 -19.04 -22.33 -12.62
N LYS A 255 -18.33 -23.45 -12.84
CA LYS A 255 -18.62 -24.41 -13.92
C LYS A 255 -19.96 -25.14 -13.74
N LEU A 256 -20.45 -25.26 -12.50
CA LEU A 256 -21.76 -25.83 -12.20
C LEU A 256 -22.90 -24.80 -12.36
N GLY A 257 -22.58 -23.58 -12.82
CA GLY A 257 -23.55 -22.53 -13.10
C GLY A 257 -23.82 -21.59 -11.92
N TYR A 258 -23.09 -21.74 -10.82
CA TYR A 258 -23.08 -20.70 -9.77
C TYR A 258 -22.49 -19.41 -10.33
N LYS A 259 -22.83 -18.29 -9.70
CA LYS A 259 -22.28 -16.97 -10.03
C LYS A 259 -21.85 -16.25 -8.77
N ILE A 260 -20.71 -15.57 -8.82
CA ILE A 260 -20.21 -14.74 -7.73
C ILE A 260 -20.35 -13.27 -8.11
N LYS A 261 -20.77 -12.42 -7.18
CA LYS A 261 -20.88 -10.97 -7.36
C LYS A 261 -20.06 -10.26 -6.29
N PHE A 262 -19.22 -9.33 -6.72
CA PHE A 262 -18.47 -8.42 -5.84
C PHE A 262 -19.11 -7.04 -5.90
N GLY A 263 -19.55 -6.52 -4.77
CA GLY A 263 -20.22 -5.23 -4.67
C GLY A 263 -21.73 -5.30 -4.67
N ASP A 264 -22.32 -4.20 -4.21
CA ASP A 264 -23.75 -3.94 -4.25
C ASP A 264 -24.01 -2.63 -5.00
N THR A 265 -24.68 -2.73 -6.15
CA THR A 265 -25.02 -1.57 -7.00
C THR A 265 -26.12 -0.72 -6.40
N ASP A 266 -26.88 -1.25 -5.45
CA ASP A 266 -27.90 -0.50 -4.73
C ASP A 266 -27.24 0.42 -3.68
N LYS A 267 -26.03 0.06 -3.21
CA LYS A 267 -25.22 0.87 -2.28
C LYS A 267 -24.33 1.88 -3.02
N TYR A 268 -23.58 1.45 -4.03
CA TYR A 268 -22.66 2.30 -4.79
C TYR A 268 -22.66 1.97 -6.29
N SER A 269 -22.52 2.99 -7.15
CA SER A 269 -22.14 2.75 -8.54
C SER A 269 -20.69 2.24 -8.62
N ALA A 270 -20.29 1.58 -9.71
CA ALA A 270 -18.90 1.16 -9.90
C ALA A 270 -17.91 2.35 -9.87
N ALA A 271 -18.33 3.51 -10.38
CA ALA A 271 -17.53 4.74 -10.34
C ALA A 271 -17.38 5.29 -8.92
N ASP A 272 -18.45 5.25 -8.11
CA ASP A 272 -18.41 5.72 -6.72
C ASP A 272 -17.67 4.74 -5.81
N PHE A 273 -17.76 3.43 -6.07
CA PHE A 273 -16.90 2.44 -5.41
C PHE A 273 -15.42 2.72 -5.70
N ALA A 274 -15.05 2.98 -6.96
CA ALA A 274 -13.67 3.34 -7.29
C ALA A 274 -13.20 4.62 -6.57
N LYS A 275 -14.08 5.63 -6.41
CA LYS A 275 -13.77 6.81 -5.58
C LYS A 275 -13.58 6.42 -4.12
N LEU A 276 -14.48 5.62 -3.55
CA LEU A 276 -14.41 5.16 -2.16
C LEU A 276 -13.08 4.44 -1.88
N VAL A 277 -12.69 3.48 -2.73
CA VAL A 277 -11.40 2.77 -2.63
C VAL A 277 -10.22 3.76 -2.67
N ASN A 278 -10.24 4.74 -3.58
CA ASN A 278 -9.17 5.73 -3.68
C ASN A 278 -9.10 6.63 -2.45
N THR A 279 -10.24 7.13 -1.97
CA THR A 279 -10.33 7.95 -0.75
C THR A 279 -9.84 7.17 0.47
N THR A 280 -10.23 5.91 0.63
CA THR A 280 -9.75 5.05 1.72
C THR A 280 -8.23 4.83 1.64
N ARG A 281 -7.69 4.63 0.44
CA ARG A 281 -6.24 4.48 0.22
C ARG A 281 -5.46 5.76 0.54
N GLU A 282 -6.04 6.92 0.28
CA GLU A 282 -5.41 8.24 0.49
C GLU A 282 -5.49 8.70 1.96
N ASN A 283 -6.65 8.50 2.61
CA ASN A 283 -6.89 9.03 3.95
C ASN A 283 -6.18 8.25 5.06
N GLY A 284 -5.89 6.96 4.85
CA GLY A 284 -5.23 6.16 5.87
C GLY A 284 -5.94 6.20 7.23
N HIS A 285 -5.21 6.09 8.34
CA HIS A 285 -5.72 6.28 9.71
C HIS A 285 -6.99 5.49 10.04
N GLY A 286 -7.10 4.25 9.57
CA GLY A 286 -8.26 3.40 9.83
C GLY A 286 -9.46 3.69 8.91
N ALA A 287 -9.27 4.52 7.87
CA ALA A 287 -10.22 4.60 6.77
C ALA A 287 -10.46 3.19 6.22
N HIS A 288 -11.72 2.87 5.94
CA HIS A 288 -12.09 1.55 5.46
C HIS A 288 -13.21 1.63 4.42
N PHE A 289 -13.44 0.52 3.74
CA PHE A 289 -14.65 0.30 2.96
C PHE A 289 -15.09 -1.16 3.07
N ASP A 290 -16.38 -1.40 2.82
CA ASP A 290 -16.96 -2.73 2.75
C ASP A 290 -17.09 -3.17 1.29
N LEU A 291 -16.73 -4.42 1.02
CA LEU A 291 -16.99 -5.09 -0.25
C LEU A 291 -17.92 -6.28 -0.01
N PRO A 292 -19.22 -6.13 -0.33
CA PRO A 292 -20.15 -7.25 -0.31
C PRO A 292 -19.73 -8.32 -1.30
N VAL A 293 -19.75 -9.58 -0.90
CA VAL A 293 -19.52 -10.74 -1.76
C VAL A 293 -20.72 -11.67 -1.64
N THR A 294 -21.39 -11.92 -2.76
CA THR A 294 -22.59 -12.77 -2.80
C THR A 294 -22.41 -13.90 -3.81
N LEU A 295 -22.72 -15.13 -3.38
CA LEU A 295 -22.79 -16.30 -4.25
C LEU A 295 -24.24 -16.63 -4.57
N TYR A 296 -24.54 -16.80 -5.85
CA TYR A 296 -25.84 -17.18 -6.36
C TYR A 296 -25.79 -18.60 -6.92
N ASP A 297 -26.83 -19.38 -6.65
CA ASP A 297 -27.04 -20.68 -7.28
C ASP A 297 -27.42 -20.52 -8.78
N PRO A 298 -27.49 -21.63 -9.55
CA PRO A 298 -27.91 -21.58 -10.96
C PRO A 298 -29.32 -21.03 -11.20
N LYS A 299 -30.17 -20.91 -10.17
CA LYS A 299 -31.50 -20.31 -10.26
C LYS A 299 -31.49 -18.81 -9.97
N GLY A 300 -30.32 -18.25 -9.61
CA GLY A 300 -30.18 -16.85 -9.22
C GLY A 300 -30.58 -16.56 -7.77
N THR A 301 -30.72 -17.59 -6.93
CA THR A 301 -30.99 -17.44 -5.49
C THR A 301 -29.67 -17.25 -4.75
N SER A 302 -29.59 -16.23 -3.88
CA SER A 302 -28.43 -16.05 -3.01
C SER A 302 -28.33 -17.22 -2.02
N VAL A 303 -27.20 -17.90 -2.02
CA VAL A 303 -26.92 -19.04 -1.12
C VAL A 303 -25.87 -18.72 -0.08
N TYR A 304 -25.12 -17.64 -0.27
CA TYR A 304 -24.10 -17.15 0.66
C TYR A 304 -23.88 -15.66 0.44
N SER A 305 -23.66 -14.91 1.53
CA SER A 305 -23.29 -13.50 1.47
C SER A 305 -22.36 -13.15 2.62
N LYS A 306 -21.31 -12.36 2.34
CA LYS A 306 -20.35 -11.88 3.34
C LYS A 306 -19.87 -10.48 2.95
N ASP A 307 -19.71 -9.61 3.93
CA ASP A 307 -19.06 -8.32 3.74
C ASP A 307 -17.60 -8.41 4.14
N LEU A 308 -16.70 -8.04 3.21
CA LEU A 308 -15.27 -7.94 3.49
C LEU A 308 -14.94 -6.49 3.82
N VAL A 309 -14.28 -6.26 4.96
CA VAL A 309 -13.84 -4.93 5.39
C VAL A 309 -12.36 -4.78 5.08
N PHE A 310 -12.03 -3.74 4.30
CA PHE A 310 -10.66 -3.37 3.97
C PHE A 310 -10.29 -2.06 4.65
N THR A 311 -9.33 -2.11 5.56
CA THR A 311 -8.92 -0.97 6.38
C THR A 311 -7.49 -0.54 6.03
N ASN A 312 -7.29 0.75 5.78
CA ASN A 312 -5.98 1.34 5.60
C ASN A 312 -5.54 2.06 6.88
N ASN A 313 -4.62 1.46 7.62
CA ASN A 313 -4.03 2.04 8.83
C ASN A 313 -2.74 2.80 8.56
N ALA A 314 -2.27 2.87 7.30
CA ALA A 314 -1.14 3.71 6.96
C ALA A 314 -1.43 5.15 7.40
N ALA A 315 -0.42 5.89 7.86
CA ALA A 315 -0.59 7.32 8.02
C ALA A 315 -0.99 7.92 6.65
N PRO A 316 -1.98 8.82 6.57
CA PRO A 316 -2.25 9.59 5.37
C PRO A 316 -0.94 10.19 4.95
N GLN A 317 -0.59 9.93 3.70
CA GLN A 317 0.53 10.64 3.14
C GLN A 317 0.05 12.07 2.92
N SER A 318 0.59 13.00 3.70
CA SER A 318 0.29 14.42 3.53
C SER A 318 0.59 14.81 2.09
N VAL A 319 -0.41 15.33 1.39
CA VAL A 319 -0.20 15.94 0.08
C VAL A 319 0.84 17.04 0.27
N VAL A 320 1.92 16.99 -0.52
CA VAL A 320 2.95 18.03 -0.48
C VAL A 320 2.32 19.29 -1.08
N THR A 321 2.15 20.32 -0.25
CA THR A 321 1.65 21.64 -0.66
C THR A 321 2.78 22.66 -0.76
N GLN A 322 3.88 22.42 -0.05
CA GLN A 322 5.09 23.23 -0.17
C GLN A 322 6.31 22.32 -0.32
N MET A 323 7.21 22.67 -1.23
CA MET A 323 8.48 22.01 -1.43
C MET A 323 9.60 23.03 -1.27
N ASN A 324 10.58 22.72 -0.43
CA ASN A 324 11.77 23.55 -0.24
C ASN A 324 13.01 22.77 -0.66
N ILE A 325 13.71 23.28 -1.68
CA ILE A 325 14.94 22.70 -2.24
C ILE A 325 16.08 23.65 -1.87
N LYS A 326 16.92 23.23 -0.92
CA LYS A 326 18.17 23.94 -0.58
C LYS A 326 19.35 23.26 -1.26
N TYR A 327 20.28 24.03 -1.80
CA TYR A 327 21.48 23.49 -2.44
C TYR A 327 22.67 24.44 -2.34
N ASP A 328 23.88 23.88 -2.33
CA ASP A 328 25.11 24.66 -2.27
C ASP A 328 25.39 25.38 -3.60
N THR A 329 25.56 26.70 -3.54
CA THR A 329 25.99 27.54 -4.67
C THR A 329 26.60 28.86 -4.16
N PRO A 330 27.78 29.30 -4.62
CA PRO A 330 28.67 28.59 -5.55
C PRO A 330 29.43 27.44 -4.87
N ILE A 331 29.80 26.42 -5.66
CA ILE A 331 30.72 25.34 -5.27
C ILE A 331 32.13 25.73 -5.70
N ASN A 332 33.03 25.89 -4.73
CA ASN A 332 34.45 26.19 -5.01
C ASN A 332 35.23 24.90 -5.29
N VAL A 333 35.92 24.86 -6.44
CA VAL A 333 36.74 23.71 -6.87
C VAL A 333 38.17 24.13 -7.18
N GLU A 334 39.12 23.21 -7.04
CA GLU A 334 40.53 23.48 -7.33
C GLU A 334 40.81 23.50 -8.84
N VAL A 335 41.79 24.30 -9.26
CA VAL A 335 42.29 24.27 -10.65
C VAL A 335 42.87 22.88 -10.94
N GLY A 336 42.47 22.27 -12.05
CA GLY A 336 42.88 20.93 -12.47
C GLY A 336 42.05 19.80 -11.87
N SER A 337 41.09 20.10 -10.97
CA SER A 337 40.20 19.07 -10.43
C SER A 337 39.27 18.47 -11.50
N SER A 338 38.91 17.20 -11.33
CA SER A 338 38.07 16.46 -12.28
C SER A 338 36.64 17.02 -12.32
N THR A 339 36.12 17.21 -13.53
CA THR A 339 34.72 17.62 -13.74
C THR A 339 33.75 16.47 -13.55
N VAL A 340 34.20 15.23 -13.79
CA VAL A 340 33.39 13.99 -13.72
C VAL A 340 32.71 13.86 -12.36
N LYS A 341 33.44 14.13 -11.28
CA LYS A 341 32.93 14.05 -9.90
C LYS A 341 31.60 14.80 -9.73
N TYR A 342 31.52 16.01 -10.28
CA TYR A 342 30.37 16.89 -10.17
C TYR A 342 29.26 16.58 -11.19
N GLN A 343 29.46 15.62 -12.09
CA GLN A 343 28.44 15.13 -13.03
C GLN A 343 27.77 13.84 -12.55
N LEU A 344 28.25 13.23 -11.46
CA LEU A 344 27.67 12.00 -10.93
C LEU A 344 26.42 12.29 -10.10
N SER A 345 25.37 11.48 -10.31
CA SER A 345 24.05 11.60 -9.66
C SER A 345 24.05 11.46 -8.14
N GLY A 346 25.10 10.86 -7.56
CA GLY A 346 25.25 10.69 -6.11
C GLY A 346 25.75 11.92 -5.34
N GLU A 347 26.16 12.99 -6.03
CA GLU A 347 26.67 14.22 -5.39
C GLU A 347 25.69 15.40 -5.47
N GLY A 348 24.39 15.10 -5.56
CA GLY A 348 23.35 16.10 -5.49
C GLY A 348 23.28 16.69 -4.07
N HIS A 349 24.03 17.77 -3.83
CA HIS A 349 24.01 18.61 -2.61
C HIS A 349 22.68 19.33 -2.38
N ALA A 350 21.56 18.73 -2.79
CA ALA A 350 20.24 19.26 -2.53
C ALA A 350 19.68 18.64 -1.23
N VAL A 351 18.93 19.43 -0.48
CA VAL A 351 18.07 18.96 0.60
C VAL A 351 16.66 19.36 0.20
N VAL A 352 15.79 18.37 0.03
CA VAL A 352 14.40 18.60 -0.36
C VAL A 352 13.50 18.22 0.80
N THR A 353 12.70 19.18 1.26
CA THR A 353 11.72 18.98 2.33
C THR A 353 10.32 19.43 1.92
N ASP A 354 9.30 18.86 2.56
CA ASP A 354 7.91 19.28 2.41
C ASP A 354 7.54 20.47 3.33
N GLN A 355 6.25 20.79 3.43
CA GLN A 355 5.72 21.84 4.31
C GLN A 355 5.94 21.62 5.82
N ASN A 356 6.16 20.37 6.24
CA ASN A 356 6.42 20.01 7.63
C ASN A 356 7.93 19.93 7.94
N GLY A 357 8.77 20.05 6.91
CA GLY A 357 10.21 19.85 7.02
C GLY A 357 10.63 18.39 6.87
N ASP A 358 9.71 17.49 6.51
CA ASP A 358 10.01 16.08 6.28
C ASP A 358 10.75 15.91 4.95
N PRO A 359 11.76 15.02 4.88
CA PRO A 359 12.53 14.80 3.66
C PRO A 359 11.66 14.20 2.55
N ILE A 360 11.86 14.68 1.32
CA ILE A 360 11.23 14.14 0.12
C ILE A 360 12.29 13.39 -0.69
N ASP A 361 12.02 12.12 -1.00
CA ASP A 361 12.91 11.31 -1.83
C ASP A 361 12.93 11.79 -3.30
N TYR A 362 14.13 11.81 -3.89
CA TYR A 362 14.35 12.18 -5.29
C TYR A 362 15.57 11.47 -5.87
N THR A 363 15.67 11.46 -7.20
CA THR A 363 16.92 11.13 -7.92
C THR A 363 17.46 12.39 -8.58
N ALA A 364 18.75 12.69 -8.38
CA ALA A 364 19.41 13.83 -9.02
C ALA A 364 20.12 13.42 -10.32
N ASP A 365 20.01 14.27 -11.34
CA ASP A 365 20.73 14.16 -12.60
C ASP A 365 21.47 15.47 -12.90
N PRO A 366 22.75 15.59 -12.53
CA PRO A 366 23.58 16.73 -12.88
C PRO A 366 23.93 16.73 -14.38
N GLY A 367 23.58 17.81 -15.07
CA GLY A 367 23.88 17.98 -16.49
C GLY A 367 25.32 18.40 -16.79
N TYR A 368 25.54 18.90 -18.01
CA TYR A 368 26.84 19.43 -18.44
C TYR A 368 27.14 20.81 -17.85
N PHE A 369 28.40 21.26 -17.99
CA PHE A 369 28.83 22.60 -17.60
C PHE A 369 28.65 23.60 -18.75
N TYR A 370 28.35 24.85 -18.40
CA TYR A 370 28.13 25.96 -19.31
C TYR A 370 28.86 27.21 -18.84
N SER A 371 29.10 28.14 -19.76
CA SER A 371 29.72 29.45 -19.48
C SER A 371 28.76 30.48 -18.88
N SER A 372 27.45 30.25 -18.97
CA SER A 372 26.42 31.15 -18.44
C SER A 372 25.23 30.40 -17.87
N GLU A 373 24.54 31.02 -16.90
CA GLU A 373 23.32 30.47 -16.32
C GLU A 373 22.21 30.26 -17.37
N THR A 374 22.07 31.22 -18.29
CA THR A 374 21.09 31.16 -19.39
C THR A 374 21.30 29.95 -20.30
N GLU A 375 22.55 29.60 -20.63
CA GLU A 375 22.85 28.40 -21.42
C GLU A 375 22.59 27.13 -20.63
N ALA A 376 22.97 27.10 -19.35
CA ALA A 376 22.69 25.98 -18.46
C ALA A 376 21.19 25.70 -18.33
N ARG A 377 20.38 26.74 -18.22
CA ARG A 377 18.91 26.66 -18.14
C ARG A 377 18.27 26.16 -19.42
N LYS A 378 18.84 26.46 -20.59
CA LYS A 378 18.40 25.90 -21.87
C LYS A 378 18.75 24.41 -22.01
N GLY A 379 19.86 23.98 -21.40
CA GLY A 379 20.31 22.59 -21.45
C GLY A 379 20.74 22.15 -22.86
N ASP A 380 21.19 23.06 -23.71
CA ASP A 380 21.63 22.75 -25.08
C ASP A 380 23.04 22.14 -25.06
N ASN A 381 23.12 20.83 -25.32
CA ASN A 381 24.39 20.11 -25.32
C ASN A 381 25.43 20.66 -26.33
N SER A 382 25.02 21.44 -27.34
CA SER A 382 25.96 22.02 -28.32
C SER A 382 26.87 23.10 -27.73
N THR A 383 26.42 23.81 -26.68
CA THR A 383 27.20 24.85 -25.98
C THR A 383 27.88 24.33 -24.71
N SER A 384 27.75 23.02 -24.43
CA SER A 384 28.34 22.40 -23.25
C SER A 384 29.88 22.40 -23.29
N LEU A 385 30.48 22.66 -22.12
CA LEU A 385 31.92 22.64 -21.93
C LEU A 385 32.37 21.21 -21.61
N LYS A 386 32.99 20.54 -22.59
CA LYS A 386 33.44 19.14 -22.51
C LYS A 386 34.88 18.98 -22.02
N SER A 387 35.25 19.70 -20.97
CA SER A 387 36.58 19.55 -20.37
C SER A 387 36.56 18.45 -19.31
N PRO A 388 37.54 17.53 -19.26
CA PRO A 388 37.66 16.53 -18.19
C PRO A 388 38.11 17.15 -16.86
N THR A 389 38.59 18.40 -16.87
CA THR A 389 39.10 19.10 -15.68
C THR A 389 38.74 20.59 -15.68
N PHE A 390 38.65 21.19 -14.50
CA PHE A 390 38.51 22.63 -14.31
C PHE A 390 39.85 23.36 -14.51
N SER A 391 40.21 23.69 -15.75
CA SER A 391 41.58 24.14 -16.10
C SER A 391 41.87 25.63 -15.95
N LYS A 392 40.84 26.49 -15.86
CA LYS A 392 41.01 27.95 -15.85
C LYS A 392 40.72 28.55 -14.48
N LYS A 393 41.76 29.03 -13.79
CA LYS A 393 41.60 29.78 -12.52
C LYS A 393 40.72 31.02 -12.73
N GLY A 394 39.84 31.28 -11.77
CA GLY A 394 38.87 32.37 -11.77
C GLY A 394 37.70 32.17 -12.73
N ALA A 395 37.58 31.02 -13.41
CA ALA A 395 36.43 30.74 -14.25
C ALA A 395 35.23 30.32 -13.39
N THR A 396 34.04 30.74 -13.85
CA THR A 396 32.75 30.33 -13.31
C THR A 396 32.05 29.45 -14.33
N TYR A 397 31.53 28.32 -13.87
CA TYR A 397 30.77 27.36 -14.66
C TYR A 397 29.37 27.24 -14.06
N TYR A 398 28.39 27.03 -14.92
CA TYR A 398 27.00 26.82 -14.52
C TYR A 398 26.58 25.40 -14.87
N GLN A 399 25.91 24.72 -13.96
CA GLN A 399 25.45 23.35 -14.17
C GLN A 399 23.97 23.22 -13.79
N PRO A 400 23.10 22.76 -14.71
CA PRO A 400 21.75 22.39 -14.35
C PRO A 400 21.77 21.07 -13.56
N VAL A 401 20.97 20.98 -12.50
CA VAL A 401 20.75 19.75 -11.75
C VAL A 401 19.26 19.48 -11.71
N THR A 402 18.84 18.37 -12.32
CA THR A 402 17.43 17.97 -12.37
C THR A 402 17.14 16.97 -11.26
N LEU A 403 16.22 17.34 -10.37
CA LEU A 403 15.67 16.46 -9.34
C LEU A 403 14.38 15.84 -9.85
N THR A 404 14.37 14.51 -10.00
CA THR A 404 13.18 13.76 -10.43
C THR A 404 12.54 13.08 -9.23
N PHE A 405 11.24 13.28 -9.07
CA PHE A 405 10.47 12.72 -7.97
C PHE A 405 9.64 11.54 -8.47
N ALA A 406 9.57 10.48 -7.66
CA ALA A 406 8.71 9.35 -7.97
C ALA A 406 7.28 9.85 -8.24
N LYS A 407 6.67 9.39 -9.34
CA LYS A 407 5.27 9.72 -9.65
C LYS A 407 4.38 9.00 -8.63
N GLY A 408 4.17 9.66 -7.50
CA GLY A 408 3.25 9.25 -6.43
C GLY A 408 2.05 10.20 -6.37
N LYS A 409 1.01 9.79 -5.64
CA LYS A 409 -0.20 10.60 -5.49
C LYS A 409 0.01 11.89 -4.70
N ASN A 410 1.01 11.94 -3.82
CA ASN A 410 1.15 13.03 -2.86
C ASN A 410 2.10 14.14 -3.32
N LEU A 411 2.84 13.91 -4.41
CA LEU A 411 3.74 14.90 -4.97
C LEU A 411 3.65 14.90 -6.50
N ASN A 412 2.96 15.91 -7.01
CA ASN A 412 2.97 16.29 -8.42
C ASN A 412 3.51 17.72 -8.53
N VAL A 413 4.73 17.89 -9.02
CA VAL A 413 5.39 19.21 -9.09
C VAL A 413 4.67 20.16 -10.06
N GLY A 414 4.02 19.62 -11.10
CA GLY A 414 3.23 20.42 -12.02
C GLY A 414 1.96 20.96 -11.39
N THR A 415 1.24 20.14 -10.61
CA THR A 415 0.07 20.59 -9.84
C THR A 415 0.47 21.60 -8.76
N LEU A 416 1.60 21.38 -8.07
CA LEU A 416 2.16 22.36 -7.13
C LEU A 416 2.38 23.72 -7.80
N LEU A 417 3.05 23.73 -8.96
CA LEU A 417 3.30 24.95 -9.71
C LEU A 417 2.00 25.62 -10.20
N GLN A 418 1.07 24.86 -10.76
CA GLN A 418 -0.21 25.39 -11.23
C GLN A 418 -1.02 26.05 -10.11
N ASN A 419 -1.04 25.45 -8.92
CA ASN A 419 -1.71 26.05 -7.75
C ASN A 419 -0.95 27.29 -7.26
N MET A 420 0.39 27.25 -7.25
CA MET A 420 1.22 28.43 -6.93
C MET A 420 0.92 29.61 -7.87
N ASP A 421 0.65 29.37 -9.14
CA ASP A 421 0.27 30.41 -10.11
C ASP A 421 -1.18 30.87 -9.94
N LYS A 422 -2.11 29.95 -9.72
CA LYS A 422 -3.55 30.22 -9.70
C LYS A 422 -4.02 30.93 -8.43
N ASP A 423 -3.59 30.47 -7.25
CA ASP A 423 -4.16 30.89 -5.97
C ASP A 423 -3.13 31.14 -4.85
N LYS A 424 -1.84 30.94 -5.14
CA LYS A 424 -0.73 31.13 -4.19
C LYS A 424 -0.82 30.23 -2.94
N SER A 425 -1.62 29.17 -2.98
CA SER A 425 -1.79 28.22 -1.86
C SER A 425 -0.60 27.26 -1.70
N ASN A 426 0.11 27.02 -2.79
CA ASN A 426 1.26 26.10 -2.86
C ASN A 426 2.55 26.85 -3.17
N SER A 427 3.71 26.25 -2.86
CA SER A 427 5.00 26.83 -3.25
C SER A 427 6.06 25.78 -3.55
N ILE A 428 6.93 26.07 -4.52
CA ILE A 428 8.20 25.36 -4.71
C ILE A 428 9.29 26.41 -4.54
N LYS A 429 10.22 26.22 -3.60
CA LYS A 429 11.30 27.18 -3.32
C LYS A 429 12.66 26.58 -3.63
N LEU A 430 13.48 27.31 -4.39
CA LEU A 430 14.87 27.04 -4.72
C LEU A 430 15.76 28.01 -3.94
N ASN A 431 16.46 27.53 -2.90
CA ASN A 431 17.23 28.37 -1.98
C ASN A 431 16.42 29.57 -1.41
N GLY A 432 15.13 29.36 -1.18
CA GLY A 432 14.22 30.37 -0.64
C GLY A 432 13.48 31.22 -1.68
N THR A 433 13.89 31.19 -2.95
CA THR A 433 13.21 31.89 -4.06
C THR A 433 12.15 30.98 -4.69
N GLU A 434 10.97 31.51 -5.03
CA GLU A 434 9.94 30.73 -5.74
C GLU A 434 10.45 30.23 -7.10
N ALA A 435 10.22 28.95 -7.38
CA ALA A 435 10.50 28.35 -8.67
C ALA A 435 9.56 28.95 -9.75
N SER A 436 10.03 28.96 -10.99
CA SER A 436 9.27 29.39 -12.15
C SER A 436 8.83 28.21 -13.02
N GLN A 437 8.02 28.47 -14.04
CA GLN A 437 7.65 27.48 -15.05
C GLN A 437 8.88 26.89 -15.79
N ALA A 438 9.97 27.65 -15.91
CA ALA A 438 11.21 27.19 -16.53
C ALA A 438 11.98 26.18 -15.66
N ASP A 439 11.70 26.14 -14.36
CA ASP A 439 12.36 25.23 -13.42
C ASP A 439 11.62 23.89 -13.31
N VAL A 440 10.37 23.79 -13.76
CA VAL A 440 9.52 22.61 -13.53
C VAL A 440 9.19 21.90 -14.84
N ASN A 441 9.38 20.58 -14.86
CA ASN A 441 8.90 19.72 -15.94
C ASN A 441 7.81 18.79 -15.40
N ASN A 442 6.55 19.10 -15.75
CA ASN A 442 5.38 18.34 -15.32
C ASN A 442 5.40 16.89 -15.81
N ASP A 443 5.77 16.67 -17.08
CA ASP A 443 5.75 15.33 -17.68
C ASP A 443 6.71 14.37 -17.01
N LYS A 444 7.86 14.88 -16.56
CA LYS A 444 8.90 14.13 -15.84
C LYS A 444 8.70 14.15 -14.32
N ASN A 445 7.76 14.93 -13.80
CA ASN A 445 7.61 15.19 -12.37
C ASN A 445 8.95 15.64 -11.73
N SER A 446 9.60 16.63 -12.34
CA SER A 446 10.96 17.04 -11.94
C SER A 446 11.12 18.55 -11.79
N VAL A 447 12.05 18.97 -10.95
CA VAL A 447 12.47 20.36 -10.76
C VAL A 447 13.96 20.49 -11.11
N THR A 448 14.34 21.51 -11.86
CA THR A 448 15.73 21.78 -12.25
C THR A 448 16.16 23.12 -11.67
N PHE A 449 17.30 23.13 -10.98
CA PHE A 449 17.97 24.35 -10.55
C PHE A 449 19.33 24.48 -11.23
N ILE A 450 19.89 25.69 -11.25
CA ILE A 450 21.25 25.93 -11.76
C ILE A 450 22.15 26.21 -10.56
N ARG A 451 23.25 25.46 -10.44
CA ARG A 451 24.31 25.74 -9.47
C ARG A 451 25.53 26.36 -10.14
N GLU A 452 26.16 27.26 -9.43
CA GLU A 452 27.41 27.91 -9.84
C GLU A 452 28.61 27.12 -9.32
N ILE A 453 29.67 27.01 -10.13
CA ILE A 453 30.93 26.37 -9.79
C ILE A 453 32.07 27.32 -10.11
N THR A 454 32.86 27.67 -9.10
CA THR A 454 33.96 28.64 -9.19
C THR A 454 35.31 27.91 -9.09
N VAL A 455 36.20 28.14 -10.06
CA VAL A 455 37.47 27.41 -10.17
C VAL A 455 38.62 28.22 -9.62
N GLY A 456 39.31 27.70 -8.61
CA GLY A 456 40.48 28.34 -8.03
C GLY A 456 40.21 29.74 -7.50
N ALA A 457 38.94 30.07 -7.21
CA ALA A 457 38.64 31.09 -6.23
C ALA A 457 39.40 30.69 -4.97
N GLU A 458 40.11 31.65 -4.36
CA GLU A 458 40.50 31.44 -2.98
C GLU A 458 39.21 31.05 -2.28
N LYS A 459 39.18 29.87 -1.64
CA LYS A 459 38.07 29.57 -0.73
C LYS A 459 37.96 30.85 0.09
N THR A 460 36.86 31.59 -0.06
CA THR A 460 36.52 32.59 0.94
C THR A 460 36.58 31.76 2.19
N GLN A 461 37.62 31.95 3.00
CA GLN A 461 37.70 31.25 4.25
C GLN A 461 36.51 31.79 5.02
N ILE A 462 35.37 31.10 4.92
CA ILE A 462 34.57 30.86 6.10
C ILE A 462 35.61 30.27 7.03
N SER A 463 36.12 31.09 7.96
CA SER A 463 37.23 30.71 8.84
C SER A 463 36.74 29.63 9.81
N ASP A 464 36.49 28.44 9.29
CA ASP A 464 36.59 27.18 10.01
C ASP A 464 38.07 26.84 10.12
N ASN A 465 38.79 27.63 10.93
CA ASN A 465 40.19 27.33 11.26
C ASN A 465 40.22 26.24 12.33
N ASN A 466 39.95 25.02 11.91
CA ASN A 466 40.27 23.84 12.69
C ASN A 466 40.70 22.72 11.75
N GLU A 467 41.94 22.80 11.23
CA GLU A 467 42.89 21.71 11.44
C GLU A 467 44.34 22.12 11.14
N GLN A 468 45.20 21.68 12.06
CA GLN A 468 46.59 22.04 12.21
C GLN A 468 47.45 21.45 11.09
N LYS A 469 48.28 22.31 10.49
CA LYS A 469 49.62 21.90 10.06
C LYS A 469 50.62 22.65 10.92
N GLN A 470 51.34 21.90 11.77
CA GLN A 470 52.48 22.38 12.55
C GLN A 470 53.45 23.17 11.66
N PRO A 471 53.80 24.42 12.01
CA PRO A 471 55.13 24.94 11.81
C PRO A 471 55.98 24.67 13.05
N ALA A 472 57.29 24.67 12.83
CA ALA A 472 58.33 24.54 13.83
C ALA A 472 58.11 25.45 15.05
N LYS A 473 58.67 25.02 16.19
CA LYS A 473 58.80 25.79 17.43
C LYS A 473 59.16 27.26 17.18
N THR A 474 58.20 28.14 17.39
CA THR A 474 58.44 29.46 17.98
C THR A 474 57.37 29.68 19.03
N ASN A 475 57.81 29.78 20.28
CA ASN A 475 56.99 30.05 21.46
C ASN A 475 56.25 31.39 21.30
N ASN A 476 55.04 31.45 21.89
CA ASN A 476 54.14 32.59 22.18
C ASN A 476 52.79 32.35 21.49
N ASP A 477 51.85 31.67 22.16
CA ASP A 477 50.82 32.25 23.03
C ASP A 477 49.97 33.27 22.24
N ASP A 478 48.73 32.89 21.90
CA ASP A 478 47.53 33.75 21.71
C ASP A 478 46.42 33.05 20.89
N GLY A 479 45.42 32.50 21.59
CA GLY A 479 44.01 32.33 21.17
C GLY A 479 43.67 31.46 19.94
N VAL A 480 43.04 30.30 20.17
CA VAL A 480 42.46 29.46 19.10
C VAL A 480 41.00 29.86 18.86
N ILE A 481 40.60 30.16 17.63
CA ILE A 481 39.22 30.54 17.27
C ILE A 481 38.50 29.33 16.67
N LYS A 482 37.31 28.98 17.16
CA LYS A 482 36.44 27.91 16.64
C LYS A 482 35.04 28.49 16.37
N GLY A 483 34.72 28.75 15.11
CA GLY A 483 33.52 29.52 14.71
C GLY A 483 33.62 31.00 15.10
N ASP A 484 32.49 31.67 15.31
CA ASP A 484 32.45 33.05 15.83
C ASP A 484 32.97 33.17 17.29
N TRP A 485 33.54 32.11 17.88
CA TRP A 485 33.99 32.08 19.26
C TRP A 485 35.51 31.89 19.36
N LYS A 486 36.20 32.86 19.97
CA LYS A 486 37.63 32.82 20.32
C LYS A 486 37.84 32.15 21.67
N ILE A 487 38.63 31.08 21.73
CA ILE A 487 39.04 30.43 22.99
C ILE A 487 40.25 31.19 23.56
N ASN A 488 40.10 31.74 24.76
CA ASN A 488 41.15 32.37 25.53
C ASN A 488 41.65 31.41 26.60
N LYS A 489 42.91 30.98 26.50
CA LYS A 489 43.58 30.09 27.47
C LYS A 489 44.09 30.89 28.66
N LYS A 490 43.17 31.39 29.47
CA LYS A 490 43.50 32.08 30.71
C LYS A 490 42.73 31.41 31.83
N SER A 491 43.47 30.83 32.78
CA SER A 491 42.86 30.26 33.95
C SER A 491 42.12 31.33 34.74
N GLY A 492 40.89 31.03 35.14
CA GLY A 492 40.02 31.95 35.84
C GLY A 492 39.08 31.23 36.77
N VAL A 493 38.25 32.01 37.47
CA VAL A 493 37.12 31.50 38.23
C VAL A 493 35.88 32.16 37.64
N VAL A 494 34.94 31.34 37.17
CA VAL A 494 33.60 31.78 36.81
C VAL A 494 32.72 31.50 38.01
N THR A 495 32.21 32.56 38.62
CA THR A 495 31.24 32.45 39.71
C THR A 495 29.85 32.45 39.10
N VAL A 496 29.08 31.41 39.39
CA VAL A 496 27.67 31.37 39.03
C VAL A 496 26.97 32.46 39.83
N ASN A 497 26.22 33.33 39.15
CA ASN A 497 25.47 34.41 39.80
C ASN A 497 24.47 33.85 40.85
N ASN A 498 23.68 34.73 41.47
CA ASN A 498 22.67 34.37 42.47
C ASN A 498 21.48 33.50 41.97
N LYS A 499 21.61 32.85 40.79
CA LYS A 499 20.62 31.95 40.19
C LYS A 499 21.29 30.68 39.68
N LEU A 500 20.55 29.58 39.75
CA LEU A 500 20.96 28.27 39.26
C LEU A 500 21.31 28.34 37.76
N ALA A 501 22.53 27.95 37.38
CA ALA A 501 22.96 27.89 35.98
C ALA A 501 22.77 26.48 35.39
N ARG A 502 22.21 26.39 34.18
CA ARG A 502 22.03 25.14 33.44
C ARG A 502 23.25 24.85 32.59
N LEU A 503 23.68 23.60 32.51
CA LEU A 503 24.81 23.19 31.68
C LEU A 503 24.33 22.58 30.37
N TYR A 504 24.95 22.98 29.26
CA TYR A 504 24.73 22.41 27.92
C TYR A 504 25.98 21.61 27.50
N ASN A 505 25.81 20.57 26.68
CA ASN A 505 26.92 19.79 26.13
C ASN A 505 27.50 20.44 24.85
N ASP A 506 28.50 19.80 24.24
CA ASP A 506 29.18 20.32 23.04
C ASP A 506 28.25 20.42 21.80
N ASP A 507 27.15 19.67 21.79
CA ASP A 507 26.12 19.70 20.73
C ASP A 507 24.99 20.70 21.05
N ASN A 508 25.19 21.57 22.05
CA ASN A 508 24.22 22.54 22.55
C ASN A 508 22.93 21.92 23.12
N ASN A 509 22.98 20.66 23.56
CA ASN A 509 21.86 20.00 24.23
C ASN A 509 21.92 20.23 25.75
N LEU A 510 20.77 20.54 26.35
CA LEU A 510 20.65 20.73 27.79
C LEU A 510 20.99 19.43 28.53
N THR A 511 21.92 19.50 29.48
CA THR A 511 22.28 18.36 30.32
C THR A 511 21.38 18.26 31.55
N SER A 512 21.37 17.09 32.20
CA SER A 512 20.71 16.92 33.49
C SER A 512 21.45 17.59 34.67
N ARG A 513 22.56 18.30 34.40
CA ARG A 513 23.43 18.90 35.42
C ARG A 513 23.21 20.41 35.47
N SER A 514 23.35 20.97 36.67
CA SER A 514 23.26 22.40 36.93
C SER A 514 24.29 22.82 37.97
N LEU A 515 24.58 24.13 38.00
CA LEU A 515 25.46 24.74 38.98
C LEU A 515 24.63 25.55 39.97
N ALA A 516 24.89 25.36 41.26
CA ALA A 516 24.23 26.12 42.31
C ALA A 516 24.64 27.60 42.26
N PRO A 517 23.76 28.52 42.70
CA PRO A 517 24.11 29.92 42.88
C PRO A 517 25.39 30.10 43.69
N ASP A 518 26.16 31.15 43.38
CA ASP A 518 27.36 31.58 44.09
C ASP A 518 28.47 30.52 44.19
N THR A 519 28.47 29.54 43.28
CA THR A 519 29.53 28.53 43.20
C THR A 519 30.63 28.93 42.23
N ASP A 520 31.86 28.81 42.70
CA ASP A 520 33.07 29.12 41.95
C ASP A 520 33.52 27.91 41.11
N TRP A 521 33.62 28.12 39.79
CA TRP A 521 34.11 27.12 38.85
C TRP A 521 35.43 27.56 38.27
N LYS A 522 36.47 26.79 38.56
CA LYS A 522 37.79 27.00 37.95
C LYS A 522 37.69 26.64 36.47
N THR A 523 38.01 27.62 35.63
CA THR A 523 38.17 27.41 34.20
C THR A 523 39.65 27.46 33.86
N ASP A 524 40.06 26.60 32.95
CA ASP A 524 41.38 26.65 32.31
C ASP A 524 41.35 27.49 31.01
N GLN A 525 40.14 27.68 30.47
CA GLN A 525 39.86 28.46 29.27
C GLN A 525 38.43 29.02 29.28
N TYR A 526 38.19 30.11 28.56
CA TYR A 526 36.85 30.63 28.27
C TYR A 526 36.73 30.96 26.78
N ARG A 527 35.50 31.05 26.25
CA ARG A 527 35.26 31.44 24.85
C ARG A 527 34.82 32.90 24.82
N THR A 528 35.01 33.59 23.70
CA THR A 528 34.49 34.95 23.50
C THR A 528 33.95 35.05 22.09
N ASN A 529 32.68 35.38 21.93
CA ASN A 529 32.10 35.57 20.63
C ASN A 529 32.71 36.82 19.99
N VAL A 530 33.45 36.65 18.90
CA VAL A 530 34.18 37.73 18.24
C VAL A 530 33.25 38.74 17.55
N LYS A 531 31.98 38.39 17.32
CA LYS A 531 30.97 39.29 16.76
C LYS A 531 30.22 40.08 17.83
N THR A 532 29.86 39.44 18.95
CA THR A 532 29.02 40.07 19.99
C THR A 532 29.79 40.54 21.23
N GLY A 533 31.03 40.06 21.44
CA GLY A 533 31.82 40.32 22.64
C GLY A 533 31.40 39.51 23.86
N GLU A 534 30.42 38.61 23.72
CA GLU A 534 29.93 37.73 24.78
C GLU A 534 31.00 36.73 25.22
N ILE A 535 31.11 36.44 26.53
CA ILE A 535 32.09 35.52 27.14
C ILE A 535 31.39 34.25 27.63
#